data_AF-A0A432TX51-F1
#
_entry.id   AF-A0A432TX51-F1
#
_cell.length_a   1.000
_cell.length_b   1.000
_cell.length_c   1.000
_cell.angle_alpha   90.00
_cell.angle_beta   90.00
_cell.angle_gamma   90.00
#
_symmetry.space_group_name_H-M   'P 1'
#
loop_
_entity.id
_entity.type
_entity.pdbx_description
1 polymer ?
#
loop_
_entity_poly.entity_id
_entity_poly.type
_entity_poly.pdbx_seq_one_letter_code
_entity_poly.pdbx_strand_id
1 'polypeptide(L)'
;MKKLITTILTLTFLSFTNQTSAREQKTFYYPTGEVGQVQEIVNGKASKVTYYHKTSEVKEINEFVDGKPLKATVYHKTGKVKQVQDYVNGKVSKITHYHKTGKVKVVQFSNDKISKITYHHKTGEVTQIRDFVDGKKSKITDYHKTGEVKKVRDF
;
A
#
# COMPACT_ATOMS: atom_id res chain seq x y z
N MET A 1 64.04 -22.56 38.64
CA MET A 1 62.66 -23.07 38.83
C MET A 1 61.67 -21.89 38.82
N LYS A 2 60.95 -21.68 37.72
CA LYS A 2 59.71 -20.88 37.72
C LYS A 2 58.73 -21.61 36.80
N LYS A 3 57.59 -22.01 37.37
CA LYS A 3 56.60 -22.91 36.76
C LYS A 3 55.82 -22.18 35.67
N LEU A 4 55.67 -22.86 34.53
CA LEU A 4 54.78 -22.50 33.42
C LEU A 4 53.34 -22.72 33.89
N ILE A 5 52.49 -21.69 33.86
CA ILE A 5 51.03 -21.85 34.03
C ILE A 5 50.41 -21.56 32.67
N THR A 6 50.00 -22.62 31.97
CA THR A 6 49.30 -22.54 30.70
C THR A 6 47.80 -22.54 30.99
N THR A 7 47.18 -21.36 31.06
CA THR A 7 45.73 -21.23 31.14
C THR A 7 45.16 -21.30 29.72
N ILE A 8 44.52 -22.43 29.38
CA ILE A 8 43.78 -22.58 28.12
C ILE A 8 42.45 -21.84 28.27
N LEU A 9 42.34 -20.68 27.63
CA LEU A 9 41.10 -19.93 27.50
C LEU A 9 40.27 -20.58 26.36
N THR A 10 39.25 -21.35 26.70
CA THR A 10 38.31 -21.90 25.71
C THR A 10 37.42 -20.79 25.19
N LEU A 11 37.71 -20.32 23.98
CA LEU A 11 36.92 -19.33 23.28
C LEU A 11 35.63 -20.02 22.75
N THR A 12 34.52 -19.87 23.46
CA THR A 12 33.22 -20.32 22.98
C THR A 12 32.73 -19.37 21.89
N PHE A 13 32.81 -19.80 20.64
CA PHE A 13 32.21 -19.11 19.50
C PHE A 13 30.69 -19.23 19.60
N LEU A 14 30.04 -18.21 20.16
CA LEU A 14 28.59 -18.04 20.09
C LEU A 14 28.26 -17.55 18.68
N SER A 15 27.96 -18.47 17.77
CA SER A 15 27.52 -18.16 16.41
C SER A 15 26.10 -17.58 16.46
N PHE A 16 26.01 -16.26 16.59
CA PHE A 16 24.80 -15.53 16.20
C PHE A 16 24.64 -15.67 14.70
N THR A 17 23.74 -16.55 14.25
CA THR A 17 23.31 -16.58 12.86
C THR A 17 22.55 -15.29 12.60
N ASN A 18 23.21 -14.30 12.01
CA ASN A 18 22.53 -13.22 11.33
C ASN A 18 21.75 -13.85 10.17
N GLN A 19 20.45 -14.06 10.36
CA GLN A 19 19.57 -14.53 9.29
C GLN A 19 19.38 -13.38 8.30
N THR A 20 20.35 -13.20 7.41
CA THR A 20 20.26 -12.24 6.31
C THR A 20 19.11 -12.69 5.41
N SER A 21 18.04 -11.89 5.33
CA SER A 21 16.92 -12.18 4.43
C SER A 21 17.41 -12.26 2.99
N ALA A 22 17.15 -13.37 2.29
CA ALA A 22 17.49 -13.49 0.88
C ALA A 22 16.63 -12.50 0.08
N ARG A 23 17.29 -11.60 -0.66
CA ARG A 23 16.63 -10.63 -1.55
C ARG A 23 16.97 -10.95 -2.98
N GLU A 24 15.94 -11.03 -3.82
CA GLU A 24 16.05 -11.26 -5.25
C GLU A 24 15.24 -10.24 -6.02
N GLN A 25 15.59 -10.05 -7.29
CA GLN A 25 14.85 -9.20 -8.21
C GLN A 25 14.69 -9.92 -9.55
N LYS A 26 13.48 -9.89 -10.10
CA LYS A 26 13.17 -10.41 -11.44
C LYS A 26 12.63 -9.29 -12.30
N THR A 27 13.17 -9.15 -13.51
CA THR A 27 12.74 -8.15 -14.49
C THR A 27 12.15 -8.84 -15.71
N PHE A 28 10.98 -8.37 -16.13
CA PHE A 28 10.26 -8.84 -17.30
C PHE A 28 10.13 -7.70 -18.29
N TYR A 29 10.37 -8.02 -19.56
CA TYR A 29 10.44 -7.03 -20.64
C TYR A 29 9.26 -7.20 -21.59
N TYR A 30 8.86 -6.12 -22.24
CA TYR A 30 8.01 -6.17 -23.41
C TYR A 30 8.75 -6.86 -24.58
N PRO A 31 8.03 -7.38 -25.59
CA PRO A 31 8.67 -7.92 -26.80
C PRO A 31 9.59 -6.93 -27.51
N THR A 32 9.36 -5.64 -27.32
CA THR A 32 10.14 -4.52 -27.86
C THR A 32 11.41 -4.20 -27.05
N GLY A 33 11.63 -4.89 -25.91
CA GLY A 33 12.85 -4.80 -25.11
C GLY A 33 12.79 -3.85 -23.91
N GLU A 34 11.79 -2.98 -23.81
CA GLU A 34 11.62 -2.10 -22.65
C GLU A 34 11.12 -2.87 -21.44
N VAL A 35 11.47 -2.41 -20.24
CA VAL A 35 11.01 -3.03 -18.98
C VAL A 35 9.48 -2.92 -18.89
N GLY A 36 8.80 -4.05 -18.70
CA GLY A 36 7.35 -4.09 -18.45
C GLY A 36 7.00 -4.29 -16.99
N GLN A 37 7.84 -5.03 -16.25
CA GLN A 37 7.62 -5.34 -14.84
C GLN A 37 8.93 -5.61 -14.11
N VAL A 38 9.01 -5.17 -12.86
CA VAL A 38 10.07 -5.53 -11.91
C VAL A 38 9.43 -6.11 -10.65
N GLN A 39 9.88 -7.28 -10.24
CA GLN A 39 9.43 -7.97 -9.02
C GLN A 39 10.59 -8.06 -8.03
N GLU A 40 10.41 -7.44 -6.87
CA GLU A 40 11.28 -7.56 -5.70
C GLU A 40 10.76 -8.71 -4.82
N ILE A 41 11.66 -9.61 -4.41
CA ILE A 41 11.35 -10.84 -3.69
C ILE A 41 12.19 -10.88 -2.41
N VAL A 42 11.55 -11.17 -1.28
CA VAL A 42 12.19 -11.34 0.03
C VAL A 42 11.78 -12.71 0.57
N ASN A 43 12.77 -13.54 0.92
CA ASN A 43 12.56 -14.90 1.44
C ASN A 43 11.61 -15.74 0.55
N GLY A 44 11.84 -15.69 -0.77
CA GLY A 44 11.04 -16.44 -1.76
C GLY A 44 9.63 -15.90 -2.05
N LYS A 45 9.22 -14.80 -1.41
CA LYS A 45 7.91 -14.17 -1.62
C LYS A 45 8.05 -12.78 -2.20
N ALA A 46 7.14 -12.39 -3.10
CA ALA A 46 7.12 -11.02 -3.60
C ALA A 46 6.90 -10.03 -2.44
N SER A 47 7.74 -9.00 -2.36
CA SER A 47 7.53 -7.85 -1.47
C SER A 47 6.97 -6.66 -2.23
N LYS A 48 7.34 -6.51 -3.51
CA LYS A 48 6.90 -5.42 -4.36
C LYS A 48 6.94 -5.81 -5.83
N VAL A 49 5.95 -5.38 -6.59
CA VAL A 49 5.89 -5.51 -8.05
C VAL A 49 5.60 -4.14 -8.64
N THR A 50 6.48 -3.68 -9.52
CA THR A 50 6.32 -2.42 -10.26
C THR A 50 6.06 -2.72 -11.71
N TYR A 51 4.96 -2.19 -12.25
CA TYR A 51 4.60 -2.27 -13.66
C TYR A 51 4.91 -0.95 -14.35
N TYR A 52 5.41 -1.03 -15.57
CA TYR A 52 5.78 0.13 -16.38
C TYR A 52 4.94 0.19 -17.64
N HIS A 53 4.78 1.38 -18.20
CA HIS A 53 4.37 1.55 -19.59
C HIS A 53 5.56 1.26 -20.52
N LYS A 54 5.31 0.99 -21.81
CA LYS A 54 6.38 0.85 -22.81
C LYS A 54 7.30 2.08 -22.87
N THR A 55 6.76 3.25 -22.56
CA THR A 55 7.46 4.53 -22.45
C THR A 55 8.22 4.70 -21.12
N SER A 56 8.37 3.62 -20.34
CA SER A 56 9.14 3.52 -19.09
C SER A 56 8.57 4.26 -17.87
N GLU A 57 7.42 4.93 -17.97
CA GLU A 57 6.77 5.51 -16.79
C GLU A 57 6.11 4.41 -15.95
N VAL A 58 6.17 4.56 -14.63
CA VAL A 58 5.49 3.67 -13.70
C VAL A 58 3.98 3.75 -13.90
N LYS A 59 3.36 2.60 -14.15
CA LYS A 59 1.92 2.42 -14.27
C LYS A 59 1.29 2.09 -12.92
N GLU A 60 1.90 1.16 -12.19
CA GLU A 60 1.33 0.58 -10.97
C GLU A 60 2.43 -0.01 -10.08
N ILE A 61 2.26 0.10 -8.77
CA ILE A 61 3.11 -0.55 -7.77
C ILE A 61 2.22 -1.33 -6.82
N ASN A 62 2.48 -2.63 -6.68
CA ASN A 62 1.82 -3.52 -5.74
C ASN A 62 2.81 -3.96 -4.67
N GLU A 63 2.48 -3.71 -3.41
CA GLU A 63 3.28 -4.01 -2.23
C GLU A 63 2.62 -5.14 -1.45
N PHE A 64 3.45 -6.02 -0.90
CA PHE A 64 3.05 -7.24 -0.25
C PHE A 64 3.81 -7.45 1.05
N VAL A 65 3.16 -8.10 2.01
CA VAL A 65 3.78 -8.59 3.25
C VAL A 65 3.49 -10.08 3.38
N ASP A 66 4.54 -10.89 3.48
CA ASP A 66 4.46 -12.36 3.54
C ASP A 66 3.62 -13.02 2.44
N GLY A 67 3.59 -12.41 1.25
CA GLY A 67 2.84 -12.88 0.08
C GLY A 67 1.38 -12.42 0.04
N LYS A 68 0.91 -11.64 1.03
CA LYS A 68 -0.42 -11.03 1.04
C LYS A 68 -0.34 -9.59 0.55
N PRO A 69 -1.31 -9.11 -0.25
CA PRO A 69 -1.31 -7.72 -0.69
C PRO A 69 -1.43 -6.80 0.52
N LEU A 70 -0.64 -5.75 0.53
CA LEU A 70 -0.62 -4.69 1.53
C LEU A 70 -1.20 -3.40 0.92
N LYS A 71 -0.73 -3.05 -0.28
CA LYS A 71 -1.08 -1.79 -0.94
C LYS A 71 -0.90 -1.88 -2.44
N ALA A 72 -1.78 -1.24 -3.20
CA ALA A 72 -1.63 -1.05 -4.64
C ALA A 72 -1.74 0.44 -4.97
N THR A 73 -0.78 0.99 -5.69
CA THR A 73 -0.77 2.39 -6.12
C THR A 73 -0.75 2.45 -7.64
N VAL A 74 -1.78 3.04 -8.23
CA VAL A 74 -1.90 3.22 -9.68
C VAL A 74 -1.62 4.68 -10.02
N TYR A 75 -0.88 4.90 -11.09
CA TYR A 75 -0.45 6.23 -11.52
C TYR A 75 -1.14 6.64 -12.82
N HIS A 76 -1.29 7.95 -13.01
CA HIS A 76 -1.50 8.54 -14.33
C HIS A 76 -0.19 8.49 -15.13
N LYS A 77 -0.26 8.54 -16.46
CA LYS A 77 0.91 8.69 -17.33
C LYS A 77 1.81 9.88 -16.96
N THR A 78 1.26 10.90 -16.30
CA THR A 78 2.02 12.05 -15.79
C THR A 78 2.83 11.76 -14.52
N GLY A 79 2.85 10.51 -14.02
CA GLY A 79 3.48 10.12 -12.76
C GLY A 79 2.70 10.50 -11.49
N LYS A 80 1.56 11.17 -11.62
CA LYS A 80 0.70 11.52 -10.45
C LYS A 80 -0.09 10.30 -10.02
N VAL A 81 -0.23 10.09 -8.71
CA VAL A 81 -1.09 9.03 -8.17
C VAL A 81 -2.53 9.23 -8.65
N LYS A 82 -3.11 8.18 -9.21
CA LYS A 82 -4.51 8.10 -9.67
C LYS A 82 -5.37 7.42 -8.61
N GLN A 83 -4.84 6.37 -8.00
CA GLN A 83 -5.58 5.54 -7.05
C GLN A 83 -4.63 4.84 -6.10
N VAL A 84 -5.05 4.69 -4.84
CA VAL A 84 -4.40 3.82 -3.85
C VAL A 84 -5.44 2.85 -3.30
N GLN A 85 -5.12 1.56 -3.25
CA GLN A 85 -5.91 0.55 -2.56
C GLN A 85 -5.08 0.01 -1.39
N ASP A 86 -5.64 0.02 -0.19
CA ASP A 86 -5.01 -0.57 1.00
C ASP A 86 -5.73 -1.87 1.34
N TYR A 87 -4.96 -2.88 1.77
CA TYR A 87 -5.47 -4.22 2.05
C TYR A 87 -5.26 -4.58 3.52
N VAL A 88 -6.23 -5.29 4.09
CA VAL A 88 -6.14 -5.90 5.42
C VAL A 88 -6.56 -7.36 5.28
N ASN A 89 -5.72 -8.29 5.71
CA ASN A 89 -5.96 -9.73 5.60
C ASN A 89 -6.28 -10.19 4.17
N GLY A 90 -5.63 -9.60 3.16
CA GLY A 90 -5.83 -9.92 1.74
C GLY A 90 -7.08 -9.30 1.10
N LYS A 91 -7.88 -8.55 1.85
CA LYS A 91 -9.12 -7.90 1.39
C LYS A 91 -8.95 -6.39 1.31
N VAL A 92 -9.57 -5.76 0.33
CA VAL A 92 -9.52 -4.29 0.19
C VAL A 92 -10.22 -3.65 1.38
N SER A 93 -9.49 -2.83 2.13
CA SER A 93 -9.99 -2.09 3.28
C SER A 93 -10.36 -0.65 2.94
N LYS A 94 -9.65 -0.07 1.96
CA LYS A 94 -9.81 1.33 1.57
C LYS A 94 -9.35 1.55 0.13
N ILE A 95 -10.10 2.33 -0.62
CA ILE A 95 -9.72 2.84 -1.94
C ILE A 95 -9.74 4.36 -1.89
N THR A 96 -8.62 4.99 -2.21
CA THR A 96 -8.53 6.44 -2.38
C THR A 96 -8.34 6.77 -3.85
N HIS A 97 -9.25 7.56 -4.42
CA HIS A 97 -9.13 8.09 -5.77
C HIS A 97 -8.61 9.52 -5.73
N TYR A 98 -7.71 9.82 -6.64
CA TYR A 98 -7.09 11.13 -6.80
C TYR A 98 -7.44 11.68 -8.19
N HIS A 99 -7.73 12.97 -8.22
CA HIS A 99 -7.67 13.78 -9.42
C HIS A 99 -6.28 14.42 -9.51
N LYS A 100 -5.94 15.02 -10.66
CA LYS A 100 -4.62 15.66 -10.89
C LYS A 100 -4.24 16.72 -9.85
N THR A 101 -5.23 17.25 -9.11
CA THR A 101 -5.11 18.33 -8.14
C THR A 101 -5.19 17.86 -6.68
N GLY A 102 -5.49 16.59 -6.42
CA GLY A 102 -5.64 16.09 -5.06
C GLY A 102 -6.68 14.97 -4.93
N LYS A 103 -6.94 14.58 -3.69
CA LYS A 103 -7.89 13.53 -3.32
C LYS A 103 -9.33 13.94 -3.67
N VAL A 104 -10.11 13.03 -4.24
CA VAL A 104 -11.51 13.30 -4.61
C VAL A 104 -12.51 12.38 -3.93
N LYS A 105 -12.11 11.13 -3.65
CA LYS A 105 -13.02 10.12 -3.09
C LYS A 105 -12.25 9.10 -2.27
N VAL A 106 -12.80 8.75 -1.11
CA VAL A 106 -12.38 7.57 -0.32
C VAL A 106 -13.57 6.64 -0.22
N VAL A 107 -13.33 5.36 -0.45
CA VAL A 107 -14.27 4.28 -0.15
C VAL A 107 -13.61 3.40 0.90
N GLN A 108 -14.30 3.16 2.01
CA GLN A 108 -13.86 2.28 3.08
C GLN A 108 -14.76 1.06 3.13
N PHE A 109 -14.18 -0.07 3.51
CA PHE A 109 -14.86 -1.35 3.57
C PHE A 109 -14.76 -1.93 4.98
N SER A 110 -15.81 -2.63 5.40
CA SER A 110 -15.86 -3.44 6.61
C SER A 110 -16.61 -4.73 6.27
N ASN A 111 -16.05 -5.88 6.64
CA ASN A 111 -16.61 -7.20 6.33
C ASN A 111 -17.00 -7.34 4.84
N ASP A 112 -16.08 -6.94 3.95
CA ASP A 112 -16.24 -6.96 2.48
C ASP A 112 -17.36 -6.08 1.90
N LYS A 113 -18.01 -5.25 2.73
CA LYS A 113 -19.05 -4.31 2.31
C LYS A 113 -18.57 -2.88 2.48
N ILE A 114 -19.08 -1.96 1.66
CA ILE A 114 -18.82 -0.53 1.83
C ILE A 114 -19.36 -0.11 3.19
N SER A 115 -18.53 0.55 3.99
CA SER A 115 -18.90 1.13 5.29
C SER A 115 -18.97 2.65 5.25
N LYS A 116 -18.15 3.29 4.42
CA LYS A 116 -18.11 4.75 4.29
C LYS A 116 -17.62 5.20 2.92
N ILE A 117 -18.22 6.27 2.40
CA ILE A 117 -17.68 7.01 1.25
C ILE A 117 -17.50 8.47 1.66
N THR A 118 -16.29 9.02 1.48
CA THR A 118 -16.00 10.43 1.72
C THR A 118 -15.63 11.11 0.40
N TYR A 119 -16.37 12.13 0.03
CA TYR A 119 -16.11 12.99 -1.11
C TYR A 119 -15.37 14.24 -0.66
N HIS A 120 -14.40 14.66 -1.47
CA HIS A 120 -13.58 15.84 -1.21
C HIS A 120 -13.71 16.80 -2.38
N HIS A 121 -13.63 18.10 -2.10
CA HIS A 121 -13.42 19.12 -3.10
C HIS A 121 -11.97 19.03 -3.64
N LYS A 122 -11.72 19.64 -4.81
CA LYS A 122 -10.38 19.64 -5.43
C LYS A 122 -9.29 20.28 -4.56
N THR A 123 -9.66 21.10 -3.59
CA THR A 123 -8.75 21.75 -2.62
C THR A 123 -8.56 20.93 -1.34
N GLY A 124 -9.20 19.75 -1.24
CA GLY A 124 -8.96 18.75 -0.18
C GLY A 124 -9.99 18.73 0.94
N GLU A 125 -10.90 19.69 1.01
CA GLU A 125 -11.95 19.75 2.04
C GLU A 125 -13.03 18.69 1.79
N VAL A 126 -13.58 18.12 2.85
CA VAL A 126 -14.68 17.16 2.74
C VAL A 126 -15.96 17.88 2.34
N THR A 127 -16.64 17.37 1.31
CA THR A 127 -17.93 17.92 0.84
C THR A 127 -19.11 17.06 1.25
N GLN A 128 -18.89 15.74 1.37
CA GLN A 128 -19.95 14.81 1.73
C GLN A 128 -19.36 13.53 2.32
N ILE A 129 -20.02 13.01 3.35
CA ILE A 129 -19.80 11.66 3.88
C ILE A 129 -21.09 10.87 3.69
N ARG A 130 -20.96 9.62 3.25
CA ARG A 130 -22.03 8.63 3.21
C ARG A 130 -21.62 7.46 4.08
N ASP A 131 -22.39 7.17 5.11
CA ASP A 131 -22.20 6.00 5.97
C ASP A 131 -23.12 4.87 5.52
N PHE A 132 -22.66 3.64 5.73
CA PHE A 132 -23.33 2.42 5.35
C PHE A 132 -23.28 1.41 6.48
N VAL A 133 -24.40 0.73 6.74
CA VAL A 133 -24.51 -0.42 7.63
C VAL A 133 -24.86 -1.62 6.77
N ASP A 134 -24.04 -2.67 6.83
CA ASP A 134 -24.20 -3.87 6.01
C ASP A 134 -24.32 -3.60 4.51
N GLY A 135 -23.59 -2.60 4.02
CA GLY A 135 -23.60 -2.19 2.60
C GLY A 135 -24.84 -1.37 2.20
N LYS A 136 -25.81 -1.19 3.09
CA LYS A 136 -26.96 -0.31 2.89
C LYS A 136 -26.65 1.07 3.43
N LYS A 137 -27.01 2.10 2.68
CA LYS A 137 -26.80 3.49 3.08
C LYS A 137 -27.61 3.78 4.34
N SER A 138 -26.97 4.29 5.38
CA SER A 138 -27.62 4.63 6.65
C SER A 138 -27.68 6.14 6.88
N LYS A 139 -26.66 6.88 6.43
CA LYS A 139 -26.58 8.33 6.65
C LYS A 139 -25.83 9.04 5.53
N ILE A 140 -26.27 10.26 5.21
CA ILE A 140 -25.52 11.22 4.39
C ILE A 140 -25.33 12.49 5.20
N THR A 141 -24.08 12.96 5.29
CA THR A 141 -23.74 14.27 5.85
C THR A 141 -23.09 15.12 4.76
N ASP A 142 -23.72 16.24 4.41
CA ASP A 142 -23.18 17.25 3.50
C ASP A 142 -22.50 18.35 4.31
N TYR A 143 -21.40 18.91 3.79
CA TYR A 143 -20.61 19.93 4.48
C TYR A 143 -20.55 21.22 3.66
N HIS A 144 -20.48 22.35 4.35
CA HIS A 144 -20.02 23.61 3.78
C HIS A 144 -18.52 23.55 3.49
N LYS A 145 -18.03 24.45 2.64
CA LYS A 145 -16.58 24.56 2.36
C LYS A 145 -15.76 24.89 3.61
N THR A 146 -16.38 25.52 4.61
CA THR A 146 -15.80 25.81 5.93
C THR A 146 -15.62 24.56 6.81
N GLY A 147 -16.19 23.41 6.40
CA GLY A 147 -16.15 22.16 7.17
C GLY A 147 -17.31 21.97 8.13
N GLU A 148 -18.20 22.95 8.26
CA GLU A 148 -19.43 22.85 9.06
C GLU A 148 -20.45 21.93 8.38
N VAL A 149 -21.25 21.21 9.18
CA VAL A 149 -22.32 20.36 8.67
C VAL A 149 -23.40 21.23 8.05
N LYS A 150 -23.63 21.04 6.75
CA LYS A 150 -24.70 21.71 5.99
C LYS A 150 -26.04 20.98 6.13
N LYS A 151 -26.01 19.65 6.05
CA LYS A 151 -27.23 18.82 6.04
C LYS A 151 -26.92 17.40 6.48
N VAL A 152 -27.81 16.80 7.25
CA VAL A 152 -27.80 15.37 7.58
C VAL A 152 -29.10 14.74 7.06
N ARG A 153 -28.99 13.51 6.54
CA ARG A 153 -30.12 12.66 6.12
C ARG A 153 -29.85 11.22 6.54
N ASP A 154 -30.75 10.65 7.31
CA ASP A 154 -30.74 9.25 7.73
C ASP A 154 -31.69 8.41 6.86
N PHE A 155 -31.45 7.09 6.79
CA PHE A 155 -32.15 6.13 5.92
C PHE A 155 -32.48 4.84 6.66
#